data_AF-A0A3P9CM24-F1
#
_entry.id   AF-A0A3P9CM24-F1
#
_cell.length_a   1.000
_cell.length_b   1.000
_cell.length_c   1.000
_cell.angle_alpha   90.00
_cell.angle_beta   90.00
_cell.angle_gamma   90.00
#
_symmetry.space_group_name_H-M   'P 1'
#
loop_
_entity.id
_entity.type
_entity.pdbx_description
1 polymer ?
#
loop_
_entity_poly.entity_id
_entity_poly.type
_entity_poly.pdbx_seq_one_letter_code
_entity_poly.pdbx_strand_id
1 'polypeptide(L)'
;MDSWVRFNAQSQAKERVFRAAQYACALLGSTLQNDEAAQIRRTVSQLEAHMSLTRKLLRLGNSVEALEAAKRAIHLSDSVLRLCLTISHLNRAMYFACDNVLWAGKTGLISKLDQHKWSQRSFRYYLFALILNLTRDAYELHLLMEREARSTTSKQPSSPSIPLPPDHLPSSSSPATQAMGFGWLYRQLHLVGTVLYSNPPLLLDLVKNSCDVFIPLDRLGIYPTGPGFVGACGLASSVLSILTMVHPWLKLKP
;
A
#
# COMPACT_ATOMS: atom_id res chain seq x y z
N MET A 1 -21.23 0.45 20.01
CA MET A 1 -21.09 1.92 20.04
C MET A 1 -19.66 2.36 20.36
N ASP A 2 -18.97 1.71 21.30
CA ASP A 2 -17.60 2.12 21.72
C ASP A 2 -16.54 2.12 20.61
N SER A 3 -16.55 1.13 19.72
CA SER A 3 -15.61 1.09 18.58
C SER A 3 -15.77 2.30 17.64
N TRP A 4 -17.02 2.73 17.42
CA TRP A 4 -17.32 3.90 16.59
C TRP A 4 -16.91 5.20 17.28
N VAL A 5 -17.13 5.32 18.59
CA VAL A 5 -16.69 6.47 19.39
C VAL A 5 -15.16 6.58 19.38
N ARG A 6 -14.45 5.46 19.58
CA ARG A 6 -12.97 5.41 19.51
C ARG A 6 -12.45 5.77 18.13
N PHE A 7 -13.09 5.26 17.07
CA PHE A 7 -12.76 5.62 15.70
C PHE A 7 -12.92 7.13 15.49
N ASN A 8 -14.08 7.69 15.84
CA ASN A 8 -14.34 9.12 15.67
C ASN A 8 -13.46 10.02 16.57
N ALA A 9 -12.95 9.52 17.69
CA ALA A 9 -12.03 10.26 18.54
C ALA A 9 -10.63 10.40 17.92
N GLN A 10 -10.24 9.50 17.02
CA GLN A 10 -8.90 9.49 16.41
C GLN A 10 -8.81 10.49 15.25
N SER A 11 -7.89 11.45 15.33
CA SER A 11 -7.63 12.38 14.22
C SER A 11 -7.26 11.65 12.92
N GLN A 12 -6.48 10.55 13.02
CA GLN A 12 -6.11 9.73 11.87
C GLN A 12 -7.33 9.09 11.19
N ALA A 13 -8.35 8.68 11.94
CA ALA A 13 -9.56 8.10 11.37
C ALA A 13 -10.32 9.13 10.53
N LYS A 14 -10.47 10.35 11.05
CA LYS A 14 -11.06 11.48 10.33
C LYS A 14 -10.29 11.77 9.05
N GLU A 15 -8.95 11.80 9.11
CA GLU A 15 -8.11 12.01 7.91
C GLU A 15 -8.37 10.97 6.83
N ARG A 16 -8.58 9.69 7.19
CA ARG A 16 -8.89 8.63 6.22
C ARG A 16 -10.28 8.77 5.61
N VAL A 17 -11.27 9.20 6.39
CA VAL A 17 -12.62 9.50 5.87
C VAL A 17 -12.56 10.66 4.88
N PHE A 18 -11.87 11.74 5.22
CA PHE A 18 -11.67 12.87 4.31
C PHE A 18 -10.87 12.46 3.05
N ARG A 19 -9.92 11.53 3.19
CA ARG A 19 -9.20 10.96 2.04
C ARG A 19 -10.13 10.18 1.12
N ALA A 20 -10.98 9.31 1.67
CA ALA A 20 -11.98 8.57 0.90
C ALA A 20 -12.93 9.53 0.18
N ALA A 21 -13.47 10.54 0.89
CA ALA A 21 -14.35 11.54 0.31
C ALA A 21 -13.66 12.31 -0.83
N GLN A 22 -12.41 12.75 -0.64
CA GLN A 22 -11.65 13.44 -1.69
C GLN A 22 -11.50 12.57 -2.96
N TYR A 23 -11.07 11.32 -2.81
CA TYR A 23 -10.87 10.45 -3.97
C TYR A 23 -12.18 9.98 -4.61
N ALA A 24 -13.26 9.89 -3.83
CA ALA A 24 -14.61 9.71 -4.37
C ALA A 24 -15.02 10.92 -5.23
N CYS A 25 -14.77 12.16 -4.77
CA CYS A 25 -14.99 13.36 -5.59
C CYS A 25 -14.15 13.35 -6.87
N ALA A 26 -12.87 12.97 -6.81
CA ALA A 26 -12.01 12.87 -7.98
C ALA A 26 -12.53 11.84 -8.99
N LEU A 27 -12.98 10.68 -8.50
CA LEU A 27 -13.58 9.64 -9.32
C LEU A 27 -14.89 10.12 -9.97
N LEU A 28 -15.80 10.69 -9.18
CA LEU A 28 -17.07 11.25 -9.69
C LEU A 28 -16.82 12.35 -10.73
N GLY A 29 -15.87 13.26 -10.47
CA GLY A 29 -15.49 14.31 -11.40
C GLY A 29 -14.99 13.78 -12.74
N SER A 30 -14.34 12.60 -12.75
CA SER A 30 -13.89 11.95 -13.98
C SER A 30 -15.01 11.30 -14.80
N THR A 31 -16.12 10.93 -14.16
CA THR A 31 -17.31 10.34 -14.82
C THR A 31 -18.23 11.40 -15.41
N LEU A 32 -18.20 12.63 -14.88
CA LEU A 32 -19.06 13.74 -15.28
C LEU A 32 -18.44 14.53 -16.45
N GLN A 33 -18.32 13.88 -17.62
CA GLN A 33 -17.75 14.48 -18.83
C GLN A 33 -18.78 15.23 -19.71
N ASN A 34 -20.06 15.08 -19.43
CA ASN A 34 -21.14 15.71 -20.20
C ASN A 34 -21.23 17.22 -19.93
N ASP A 35 -21.47 18.01 -20.96
CA ASP A 35 -21.55 19.47 -20.87
C ASP A 35 -22.68 19.97 -19.95
N GLU A 36 -23.78 19.24 -19.87
CA GLU A 36 -24.91 19.54 -18.96
C GLU A 36 -24.52 19.42 -17.47
N ALA A 37 -23.49 18.63 -17.15
CA ALA A 37 -23.01 18.42 -15.78
C ALA A 37 -21.90 19.41 -15.36
N ALA A 38 -21.62 20.46 -16.15
CA ALA A 38 -20.53 21.38 -15.89
C ALA A 38 -20.62 22.08 -14.51
N GLN A 39 -21.83 22.42 -14.06
CA GLN A 39 -22.04 23.02 -12.73
C GLN A 39 -21.74 22.01 -11.60
N ILE A 40 -22.21 20.77 -11.75
CA ILE A 40 -21.95 19.68 -10.79
C ILE A 40 -20.45 19.37 -10.74
N ARG A 41 -19.76 19.38 -11.88
CA ARG A 41 -18.31 19.18 -11.93
C ARG A 41 -17.56 20.27 -11.14
N ARG A 42 -17.99 21.53 -11.23
CA ARG A 42 -17.39 22.63 -10.45
C ARG A 42 -17.60 22.43 -8.95
N THR A 43 -18.81 22.08 -8.52
CA THR A 43 -19.09 21.85 -7.09
C THR A 43 -18.32 20.64 -6.55
N VAL A 44 -18.23 19.55 -7.32
CA VAL A 44 -17.42 18.37 -6.96
C VAL A 44 -15.93 18.72 -6.85
N SER A 45 -15.40 19.54 -7.77
CA SER A 45 -14.00 19.98 -7.73
C SER A 45 -13.71 20.89 -6.52
N GLN A 46 -14.63 21.81 -6.19
CA GLN A 46 -14.53 22.62 -4.97
C GLN A 46 -14.55 21.75 -3.71
N LEU A 47 -15.45 20.76 -3.67
CA LEU A 47 -15.52 19.82 -2.56
C LEU A 47 -14.22 19.03 -2.42
N GLU A 48 -13.68 18.50 -3.52
CA GLU A 48 -12.38 17.82 -3.54
C GLU A 48 -11.27 18.72 -2.96
N ALA A 49 -11.24 19.99 -3.36
CA ALA A 49 -10.25 20.96 -2.89
C ALA A 49 -10.39 21.23 -1.37
N HIS A 50 -11.61 21.38 -0.86
CA HIS A 50 -11.86 21.53 0.57
C HIS A 50 -11.46 20.28 1.36
N MET A 51 -11.84 19.08 0.89
CA MET A 51 -11.44 17.82 1.53
C MET A 51 -9.92 17.66 1.56
N SER A 52 -9.24 18.03 0.47
CA SER A 52 -7.78 18.04 0.38
C SER A 52 -7.15 18.99 1.40
N LEU A 53 -7.64 20.22 1.52
CA LEU A 53 -7.13 21.21 2.48
C LEU A 53 -7.33 20.74 3.93
N THR A 54 -8.53 20.24 4.26
CA THR A 54 -8.85 19.70 5.59
C THR A 54 -7.94 18.53 5.96
N ARG A 55 -7.62 17.63 5.01
CA ARG A 55 -6.67 16.54 5.27
C ARG A 55 -5.28 17.04 5.62
N LYS A 56 -4.78 18.04 4.89
CA LYS A 56 -3.46 18.61 5.19
C LYS A 56 -3.43 19.22 6.59
N LEU A 57 -4.51 19.90 6.98
CA LEU A 57 -4.67 20.42 8.34
C LEU A 57 -4.64 19.29 9.39
N LEU A 58 -5.39 18.21 9.18
CA LEU A 58 -5.43 17.07 10.11
C LEU A 58 -4.10 16.31 10.21
N ARG A 59 -3.18 16.51 9.26
CA ARG A 59 -1.84 15.89 9.25
C ARG A 59 -0.76 16.75 9.89
N LEU A 60 -1.10 17.96 10.34
CA LEU A 60 -0.17 18.77 11.13
C LEU A 60 0.29 17.94 12.34
N GLY A 61 1.60 17.84 12.56
CA GLY A 61 2.19 17.00 13.60
C GLY A 61 2.55 15.58 13.17
N ASN A 62 2.00 15.04 12.07
CA ASN A 62 2.32 13.69 11.59
C ASN A 62 3.79 13.51 11.18
N SER A 63 4.51 14.60 10.90
CA SER A 63 5.96 14.55 10.67
C SER A 63 6.72 14.08 11.91
N VAL A 64 6.27 14.50 13.11
CA VAL A 64 6.86 14.09 14.39
C VAL A 64 6.49 12.64 14.70
N GLU A 65 5.24 12.25 14.49
CA GLU A 65 4.81 10.85 14.63
C GLU A 65 5.62 9.92 13.71
N ALA A 66 5.88 10.35 12.47
CA ALA A 66 6.70 9.60 11.52
C ALA A 66 8.17 9.51 11.96
N LEU A 67 8.73 10.58 12.53
CA LEU A 67 10.09 10.55 13.08
C LEU A 67 10.19 9.62 14.30
N GLU A 68 9.18 9.62 15.17
CA GLU A 68 9.11 8.69 16.29
C GLU A 68 9.00 7.24 15.80
N ALA A 69 8.18 6.98 14.78
CA ALA A 69 8.10 5.66 14.15
C ALA A 69 9.43 5.23 13.54
N ALA A 70 10.18 6.14 12.91
CA ALA A 70 11.54 5.87 12.43
C ALA A 70 12.48 5.49 13.57
N LYS A 71 12.44 6.22 14.70
CA LYS A 71 13.24 5.90 15.90
C LYS A 71 12.93 4.50 16.44
N ARG A 72 11.65 4.11 16.48
CA ARG A 72 11.24 2.76 16.90
C ARG A 72 11.72 1.71 15.90
N ALA A 73 11.63 1.99 14.60
CA ALA A 73 12.04 1.07 13.53
C ALA A 73 13.53 0.70 13.60
N ILE A 74 14.41 1.59 14.07
CA ILE A 74 15.85 1.33 14.23
C ILE A 74 16.15 0.16 15.19
N HIS A 75 15.25 -0.12 16.12
CA HIS A 75 15.43 -1.15 17.14
C HIS A 75 14.90 -2.54 16.74
N LEU A 76 14.40 -2.71 15.51
CA LEU A 76 13.96 -4.01 15.00
C LEU A 76 15.13 -4.98 14.88
N SER A 77 14.90 -6.27 15.13
CA SER A 77 15.95 -7.31 15.03
C SER A 77 16.37 -7.57 13.58
N ASP A 78 15.42 -7.67 12.65
CA ASP A 78 15.66 -7.94 11.23
C ASP A 78 16.27 -6.73 10.52
N SER A 79 17.45 -6.90 9.95
CA SER A 79 18.22 -5.84 9.28
C SER A 79 17.51 -5.27 8.04
N VAL A 80 16.87 -6.11 7.23
CA VAL A 80 16.19 -5.68 5.99
C VAL A 80 14.94 -4.88 6.35
N LEU A 81 14.16 -5.41 7.30
CA LEU A 81 12.95 -4.76 7.79
C LEU A 81 13.28 -3.42 8.48
N ARG A 82 14.30 -3.41 9.33
CA ARG A 82 14.83 -2.21 9.99
C ARG A 82 15.18 -1.13 8.98
N LEU A 83 15.95 -1.46 7.95
CA LEU A 83 16.36 -0.51 6.90
C LEU A 83 15.14 0.04 6.15
N CYS A 84 14.29 -0.84 5.62
CA CYS A 84 13.13 -0.46 4.81
C CYS A 84 12.17 0.45 5.60
N LEU A 85 11.82 0.06 6.82
CA LEU A 85 10.89 0.83 7.66
C LEU A 85 11.49 2.14 8.15
N THR A 86 12.76 2.15 8.57
CA THR A 86 13.40 3.40 9.04
C THR A 86 13.44 4.44 7.93
N ILE A 87 13.91 4.06 6.74
CA ILE A 87 13.99 4.97 5.59
C ILE A 87 12.58 5.35 5.10
N SER A 88 11.62 4.42 5.12
CA SER A 88 10.22 4.70 4.77
C SER A 88 9.61 5.75 5.69
N HIS A 89 9.77 5.60 7.00
CA HIS A 89 9.27 6.55 8.00
C HIS A 89 9.95 7.92 7.90
N LEU A 90 11.26 7.96 7.61
CA LEU A 90 11.97 9.23 7.39
C LEU A 90 11.45 9.96 6.14
N ASN A 91 11.25 9.24 5.03
CA ASN A 91 10.61 9.80 3.83
C ASN A 91 9.18 10.27 4.12
N ARG A 92 8.43 9.54 4.95
CA ARG A 92 7.08 9.94 5.40
C ARG A 92 7.12 11.24 6.20
N ALA A 93 8.12 11.42 7.06
CA ALA A 93 8.32 12.65 7.83
C ALA A 93 8.59 13.85 6.90
N MET A 94 9.46 13.68 5.91
CA MET A 94 9.74 14.70 4.88
C MET A 94 8.52 15.01 4.01
N TYR A 95 7.75 13.99 3.63
CA TYR A 95 6.48 14.14 2.92
C TYR A 95 5.51 15.04 3.69
N PHE A 96 5.26 14.73 4.98
CA PHE A 96 4.35 15.52 5.82
C PHE A 96 4.89 16.93 6.08
N ALA A 97 6.20 17.10 6.25
CA ALA A 97 6.80 18.44 6.39
C ALA A 97 6.52 19.30 5.14
N CYS A 98 6.68 18.74 3.93
CA CYS A 98 6.31 19.42 2.69
C CYS A 98 4.80 19.69 2.62
N ASP A 99 3.97 18.76 3.08
CA ASP A 99 2.51 18.92 3.09
C ASP A 99 2.06 20.08 3.99
N ASN A 100 2.71 20.25 5.15
CA ASN A 100 2.50 21.36 6.07
C ASN A 100 2.88 22.71 5.44
N VAL A 101 4.02 22.76 4.73
CA VAL A 101 4.45 23.95 3.98
C VAL A 101 3.45 24.29 2.88
N LEU A 102 2.98 23.31 2.12
CA LEU A 102 1.95 23.49 1.08
C LEU A 102 0.64 24.02 1.67
N TRP A 103 0.21 23.49 2.82
CA TRP A 103 -0.96 23.98 3.55
C TRP A 103 -0.80 25.43 3.95
N ALA A 104 0.32 25.81 4.57
CA ALA A 104 0.61 27.19 4.96
C ALA A 104 0.65 28.16 3.77
N GLY A 105 1.16 27.70 2.62
CA GLY A 105 1.10 28.48 1.39
C GLY A 105 -0.34 28.66 0.87
N LYS A 106 -1.21 27.66 1.00
CA LYS A 106 -2.60 27.75 0.53
C LYS A 106 -3.49 28.61 1.42
N THR A 107 -3.17 28.71 2.72
CA THR A 107 -3.89 29.57 3.68
C THR A 107 -3.39 31.02 3.67
N GLY A 108 -2.37 31.34 2.86
CA GLY A 108 -1.82 32.69 2.77
C GLY A 108 -0.78 33.04 3.83
N LEU A 109 -0.41 32.11 4.70
CA LEU A 109 0.65 32.31 5.71
C LEU A 109 2.03 32.50 5.03
N ILE A 110 2.25 31.88 3.87
CA ILE A 110 3.48 32.04 3.08
C ILE A 110 3.11 32.57 1.69
N SER A 111 3.26 33.88 1.50
CA SER A 111 2.70 34.60 0.35
C SER A 111 3.41 34.34 -0.99
N LYS A 112 4.63 33.79 -1.00
CA LYS A 112 5.44 33.54 -2.20
C LYS A 112 5.89 32.08 -2.35
N LEU A 113 5.11 31.13 -1.84
CA LEU A 113 5.47 29.72 -1.92
C LEU A 113 5.23 29.16 -3.34
N ASP A 114 6.27 28.54 -3.91
CA ASP A 114 6.14 27.76 -5.14
C ASP A 114 5.40 26.43 -4.86
N GLN A 115 4.08 26.47 -4.90
CA GLN A 115 3.20 25.32 -4.65
C GLN A 115 3.55 24.12 -5.53
N HIS A 116 3.95 24.36 -6.78
CA HIS A 116 4.27 23.29 -7.71
C HIS A 116 5.56 22.57 -7.30
N LYS A 117 6.65 23.30 -7.02
CA LYS A 117 7.93 22.69 -6.59
C LYS A 117 7.79 21.92 -5.29
N TRP A 118 7.09 22.47 -4.30
CA TRP A 118 6.87 21.81 -3.02
C TRP A 118 5.97 20.57 -3.15
N SER A 119 4.97 20.63 -4.03
CA SER A 119 4.11 19.48 -4.36
C SER A 119 4.91 18.37 -5.02
N GLN A 120 5.75 18.70 -6.01
CA GLN A 120 6.64 17.75 -6.68
C GLN A 120 7.60 17.06 -5.68
N ARG A 121 8.24 17.82 -4.78
CA ARG A 121 9.10 17.26 -3.74
C ARG A 121 8.34 16.33 -2.78
N SER A 122 7.16 16.76 -2.33
CA SER A 122 6.29 15.96 -1.48
C SER A 122 5.96 14.61 -2.13
N PHE A 123 5.53 14.61 -3.40
CA PHE A 123 5.20 13.38 -4.11
C PHE A 123 6.41 12.46 -4.35
N ARG A 124 7.62 12.99 -4.51
CA ARG A 124 8.85 12.17 -4.59
C ARG A 124 9.10 11.42 -3.28
N TYR A 125 9.07 12.12 -2.14
CA TYR A 125 9.21 11.49 -0.83
C TYR A 125 8.11 10.46 -0.57
N TYR A 126 6.88 10.75 -1.00
CA TYR A 126 5.77 9.81 -0.88
C TYR A 126 6.04 8.54 -1.70
N LEU A 127 6.47 8.67 -2.96
CA LEU A 127 6.82 7.54 -3.81
C LEU A 127 7.95 6.70 -3.22
N PHE A 128 9.02 7.32 -2.74
CA PHE A 128 10.12 6.58 -2.10
C PHE A 128 9.65 5.78 -0.88
N ALA A 129 8.81 6.37 -0.02
CA ALA A 129 8.24 5.64 1.12
C ALA A 129 7.36 4.46 0.68
N LEU A 130 6.58 4.63 -0.40
CA LEU A 130 5.73 3.57 -0.97
C LEU A 130 6.56 2.41 -1.54
N ILE A 131 7.63 2.71 -2.28
CA ILE A 131 8.54 1.69 -2.81
C ILE A 131 9.15 0.89 -1.65
N LEU A 132 9.65 1.56 -0.61
CA LEU A 132 10.23 0.88 0.56
C LEU A 132 9.21 0.01 1.31
N ASN A 133 7.96 0.46 1.41
CA ASN A 133 6.89 -0.35 2.00
C ASN A 133 6.56 -1.57 1.14
N LEU A 134 6.49 -1.43 -0.19
CA LEU A 134 6.29 -2.57 -1.09
C LEU A 134 7.46 -3.56 -1.05
N THR A 135 8.70 -3.08 -0.96
CA THR A 135 9.88 -3.94 -0.77
C THR A 135 9.79 -4.71 0.55
N ARG A 136 9.32 -4.06 1.62
CA ARG A 136 9.06 -4.71 2.91
C ARG A 136 7.96 -5.78 2.80
N ASP A 137 6.85 -5.47 2.13
CA ASP A 137 5.74 -6.41 1.92
C ASP A 137 6.20 -7.63 1.09
N ALA A 138 6.99 -7.41 0.04
CA ALA A 138 7.57 -8.47 -0.77
C ALA A 138 8.57 -9.33 0.01
N TYR A 139 9.37 -8.73 0.89
CA TYR A 139 10.31 -9.44 1.76
C TYR A 139 9.59 -10.33 2.77
N GLU A 140 8.55 -9.82 3.45
CA GLU A 140 7.74 -10.62 4.36
C GLU A 140 7.01 -11.74 3.63
N LEU A 141 6.46 -11.47 2.44
CA LEU A 141 5.84 -12.48 1.59
C LEU A 141 6.83 -13.60 1.26
N HIS A 142 8.05 -13.25 0.85
CA HIS A 142 9.10 -14.21 0.54
C HIS A 142 9.45 -15.09 1.76
N LEU A 143 9.63 -14.47 2.94
CA LEU A 143 9.94 -15.18 4.17
C LEU A 143 8.82 -16.16 4.57
N LEU A 144 7.56 -15.79 4.38
CA LEU A 144 6.41 -16.65 4.64
C LEU A 144 6.31 -17.79 3.63
N MET A 145 6.58 -17.53 2.35
CA MET A 145 6.63 -18.57 1.32
C MET A 145 7.71 -19.61 1.62
N GLU A 146 8.90 -19.20 2.07
CA GLU A 146 9.96 -20.13 2.48
C GLU A 146 9.57 -20.98 3.70
N ARG A 147 8.78 -20.42 4.63
CA ARG A 147 8.30 -21.16 5.80
C ARG A 147 7.26 -22.21 5.38
N GLU A 148 6.36 -21.87 4.48
CA GLU A 148 5.33 -22.80 3.99
C GLU A 148 5.90 -23.90 3.07
N ALA A 149 6.90 -23.56 2.25
CA ALA A 149 7.61 -24.56 1.44
C ALA A 149 8.39 -25.58 2.30
N ARG A 150 8.94 -25.14 3.44
CA ARG A 150 9.60 -26.04 4.40
C ARG A 150 8.59 -26.90 5.17
N SER A 151 7.43 -26.34 5.54
CA SER A 151 6.39 -27.08 6.27
C SER A 151 5.80 -28.21 5.43
N THR A 152 5.60 -27.97 4.13
CA THR A 152 5.09 -28.98 3.18
C THR A 152 6.09 -30.10 2.92
N THR A 153 7.40 -29.78 2.87
CA THR A 153 8.47 -30.78 2.73
C THR A 153 8.59 -31.67 3.98
N SER A 154 8.43 -31.10 5.18
CA SER A 154 8.51 -31.85 6.45
C SER A 154 7.27 -32.71 6.74
N LYS A 155 6.13 -32.46 6.07
CA LYS A 155 4.87 -33.21 6.27
C LYS A 155 4.72 -34.43 5.34
N GLN A 156 5.66 -34.69 4.44
CA GLN A 156 5.68 -35.98 3.73
C GLN A 156 6.08 -37.09 4.72
N PRO A 157 5.22 -38.09 4.97
CA PRO A 157 5.62 -39.24 5.77
C PRO A 157 6.69 -40.01 4.99
N SER A 158 7.82 -40.26 5.64
CA SER A 158 8.79 -41.27 5.21
C SER A 158 8.08 -42.62 5.15
N SER A 159 7.66 -43.04 3.97
CA SER A 159 7.15 -44.39 3.74
C SER A 159 8.20 -45.41 4.20
N PRO A 160 7.84 -46.43 5.02
CA PRO A 160 8.79 -47.46 5.40
C PRO A 160 9.19 -48.24 4.14
N SER A 161 10.50 -48.32 3.90
CA SER A 161 11.11 -49.09 2.82
C SER A 161 10.84 -50.58 3.01
N ILE A 162 9.91 -51.13 2.22
CA ILE A 162 9.81 -52.58 2.00
C ILE A 162 10.82 -52.94 0.90
N PRO A 163 11.79 -53.84 1.13
CA PRO A 163 12.72 -54.26 0.09
C PRO A 163 12.15 -55.46 -0.67
N LEU A 164 11.90 -55.32 -1.98
CA LEU A 164 11.68 -56.43 -2.91
C LEU A 164 12.42 -56.19 -4.25
N PRO A 165 12.74 -57.27 -5.01
CA PRO A 165 13.98 -57.40 -5.78
C PRO A 165 13.93 -56.79 -7.19
N PRO A 166 15.10 -56.68 -7.88
CA PRO A 166 15.22 -56.00 -9.15
C PRO A 166 14.84 -56.93 -10.29
N ASP A 167 14.03 -56.46 -11.25
CA ASP A 167 14.18 -56.90 -12.64
C ASP A 167 13.43 -55.99 -13.64
N HIS A 168 14.16 -55.72 -14.74
CA HIS A 168 13.75 -55.23 -16.07
C HIS A 168 13.48 -53.72 -16.34
N LEU A 169 14.56 -53.08 -16.81
CA LEU A 169 14.81 -52.19 -17.98
C LEU A 169 13.72 -51.26 -18.60
N PRO A 170 14.17 -50.16 -19.26
CA PRO A 170 13.45 -48.91 -19.40
C PRO A 170 12.86 -48.68 -20.80
N SER A 171 11.84 -47.83 -20.92
CA SER A 171 11.67 -46.87 -22.03
C SER A 171 10.32 -46.16 -21.99
N SER A 172 10.34 -44.87 -21.71
CA SER A 172 9.44 -43.92 -22.38
C SER A 172 10.01 -42.52 -22.20
N SER A 173 10.70 -42.04 -23.23
CA SER A 173 11.05 -40.64 -23.40
C SER A 173 9.77 -39.84 -23.66
N SER A 174 9.26 -39.16 -22.64
CA SER A 174 8.17 -38.18 -22.79
C SER A 174 8.75 -36.78 -23.02
N PRO A 175 8.12 -35.92 -23.85
CA PRO A 175 8.57 -34.56 -24.10
C PRO A 175 8.15 -33.66 -22.93
N ALA A 176 8.84 -33.77 -21.80
CA ALA A 176 8.44 -33.13 -20.54
C ALA A 176 9.01 -31.72 -20.32
N THR A 177 9.61 -31.07 -21.33
CA THR A 177 10.35 -29.82 -21.12
C THR A 177 9.52 -28.54 -21.28
N GLN A 178 8.34 -28.56 -21.89
CA GLN A 178 7.49 -27.35 -22.03
C GLN A 178 6.43 -27.21 -20.94
N ALA A 179 6.00 -28.30 -20.31
CA ALA A 179 5.04 -28.27 -19.19
C ALA A 179 5.66 -27.80 -17.85
N MET A 180 7.00 -27.81 -17.74
CA MET A 180 7.70 -27.45 -16.50
C MET A 180 7.63 -25.96 -16.16
N GLY A 181 7.70 -25.06 -17.16
CA GLY A 181 7.73 -23.61 -16.92
C GLY A 181 6.39 -23.07 -16.39
N PHE A 182 5.29 -23.44 -17.04
CA PHE A 182 3.94 -23.05 -16.62
C PHE A 182 3.54 -23.74 -15.30
N GLY A 183 3.93 -25.00 -15.08
CA GLY A 183 3.66 -25.70 -13.83
C GLY A 183 4.39 -25.09 -12.62
N TRP A 184 5.65 -24.69 -12.79
CA TRP A 184 6.41 -23.99 -11.74
C TRP A 184 5.81 -22.62 -11.42
N LEU A 185 5.48 -21.83 -12.45
CA LEU A 185 4.84 -20.52 -12.25
C LEU A 185 3.48 -20.65 -11.58
N TYR A 186 2.64 -21.59 -12.02
CA TYR A 186 1.34 -21.85 -11.41
C TYR A 186 1.48 -22.27 -9.95
N ARG A 187 2.43 -23.16 -9.64
CA ARG A 187 2.73 -23.57 -8.26
C ARG A 187 3.18 -22.40 -7.40
N GLN A 188 4.02 -21.53 -7.95
CA GLN A 188 4.51 -20.34 -7.25
C GLN A 188 3.38 -19.33 -7.00
N LEU A 189 2.53 -19.07 -7.99
CA LEU A 189 1.36 -18.21 -7.85
C LEU A 189 0.35 -18.77 -6.84
N HIS A 190 0.12 -20.08 -6.86
CA HIS A 190 -0.74 -20.75 -5.89
C HIS A 190 -0.17 -20.62 -4.47
N LEU A 191 1.15 -20.78 -4.30
CA LEU A 191 1.83 -20.59 -3.01
C LEU A 191 1.69 -19.16 -2.51
N VAL A 192 1.94 -18.16 -3.38
CA VAL A 192 1.70 -16.74 -3.07
C VAL A 192 0.27 -16.51 -2.62
N GLY A 193 -0.71 -17.01 -3.37
CA GLY A 193 -2.13 -16.89 -3.05
C GLY A 193 -2.48 -17.52 -1.69
N THR A 194 -1.94 -18.71 -1.41
CA THR A 194 -2.15 -19.43 -0.15
C THR A 194 -1.57 -18.65 1.04
N VAL A 195 -0.34 -18.15 0.89
CA VAL A 195 0.34 -17.37 1.94
C VAL A 195 -0.39 -16.05 2.20
N LEU A 196 -0.79 -15.32 1.16
CA LEU A 196 -1.52 -14.07 1.30
C LEU A 196 -2.90 -14.28 1.93
N TYR A 197 -3.62 -15.34 1.55
CA TYR A 197 -4.90 -15.69 2.16
C TYR A 197 -4.74 -16.03 3.65
N SER A 198 -3.66 -16.73 4.00
CA SER A 198 -3.35 -17.10 5.38
C SER A 198 -2.83 -15.92 6.23
N ASN A 199 -2.42 -14.82 5.58
CA ASN A 199 -1.85 -13.62 6.24
C ASN A 199 -2.60 -12.34 5.83
N PRO A 200 -3.85 -12.15 6.30
CA PRO A 200 -4.67 -11.02 5.90
C PRO A 200 -4.05 -9.63 6.13
N PRO A 201 -3.27 -9.37 7.22
CA PRO A 201 -2.64 -8.07 7.41
C PRO A 201 -1.62 -7.72 6.31
N LEU A 202 -0.84 -8.70 5.86
CA LEU A 202 0.14 -8.51 4.79
C LEU A 202 -0.54 -8.25 3.44
N LEU A 203 -1.58 -9.03 3.14
CA LEU A 203 -2.39 -8.83 1.94
C LEU A 203 -2.97 -7.41 1.89
N LEU A 204 -3.55 -6.95 3.00
CA LEU A 204 -4.15 -5.61 3.05
C LEU A 204 -3.13 -4.49 2.89
N ASP A 205 -1.95 -4.59 3.50
CA ASP A 205 -0.91 -3.56 3.34
C ASP A 205 -0.33 -3.59 1.91
N LEU A 206 -0.09 -4.77 1.34
CA LEU A 206 0.38 -4.94 -0.03
C LEU A 206 -0.59 -4.34 -1.05
N VAL A 207 -1.88 -4.67 -0.96
CA VAL A 207 -2.92 -4.14 -1.86
C VAL A 207 -3.01 -2.62 -1.73
N LYS A 208 -3.03 -2.12 -0.49
CA LYS A 208 -3.09 -0.69 -0.22
C LYS A 208 -1.89 0.07 -0.78
N ASN A 209 -0.67 -0.41 -0.53
CA ASN A 209 0.56 0.21 -1.02
C ASN A 209 0.61 0.15 -2.56
N SER A 210 0.17 -0.96 -3.16
CA SER A 210 0.07 -1.12 -4.61
C SER A 210 -0.90 -0.11 -5.24
N CYS A 211 -2.09 0.08 -4.65
CA CYS A 211 -3.03 1.12 -5.09
C CYS A 211 -2.44 2.53 -4.90
N ASP A 212 -1.81 2.80 -3.76
CA ASP A 212 -1.29 4.13 -3.44
C ASP A 212 -0.09 4.56 -4.30
N VAL A 213 0.66 3.62 -4.89
CA VAL A 213 1.81 3.91 -5.77
C VAL A 213 1.41 4.69 -7.03
N PHE A 214 0.22 4.44 -7.58
CA PHE A 214 -0.23 5.13 -8.78
C PHE A 214 -0.46 6.62 -8.56
N ILE A 215 -0.76 7.04 -7.32
CA ILE A 215 -1.04 8.43 -6.98
C ILE A 215 0.19 9.33 -7.22
N PRO A 216 1.37 9.11 -6.60
CA PRO A 216 2.54 9.92 -6.88
C PRO A 216 3.10 9.66 -8.29
N LEU A 217 2.97 8.47 -8.87
CA LEU A 217 3.45 8.22 -10.24
C LEU A 217 2.74 9.12 -11.25
N ASP A 218 1.43 9.27 -11.13
CA ASP A 218 0.62 10.16 -11.97
C ASP A 218 0.98 11.63 -11.70
N ARG A 219 1.06 12.05 -10.43
CA ARG A 219 1.36 13.43 -10.05
C ARG A 219 2.78 13.89 -10.40
N LEU A 220 3.72 12.96 -10.49
CA LEU A 220 5.08 13.23 -10.96
C LEU A 220 5.22 13.17 -12.49
N GLY A 221 4.16 12.74 -13.20
CA GLY A 221 4.18 12.57 -14.66
C GLY A 221 5.01 11.38 -15.14
N ILE A 222 5.33 10.42 -14.25
CA ILE A 222 6.12 9.22 -14.58
C ILE A 222 5.22 8.20 -15.29
N TYR A 223 4.01 8.01 -14.78
CA TYR A 223 3.02 7.11 -15.36
C TYR A 223 1.62 7.75 -15.27
N PRO A 224 1.19 8.51 -16.31
CA PRO A 224 -0.08 9.20 -16.32
C PRO A 224 -1.22 8.21 -16.54
N THR A 225 -1.96 7.92 -15.49
CA THR A 225 -3.13 7.00 -15.51
C THR A 225 -4.46 7.74 -15.60
N GLY A 226 -4.43 9.04 -15.29
CA GLY A 226 -5.60 9.90 -15.35
C GLY A 226 -6.37 10.00 -14.02
N PRO A 227 -7.18 11.06 -13.87
CA PRO A 227 -7.80 11.41 -12.58
C PRO A 227 -8.79 10.35 -12.08
N GLY A 228 -9.50 9.65 -12.98
CA GLY A 228 -10.44 8.60 -12.61
C GLY A 228 -9.76 7.38 -12.00
N PHE A 229 -8.68 6.89 -12.62
CA PHE A 229 -7.94 5.76 -12.10
C PHE A 229 -7.27 6.08 -10.75
N VAL A 230 -6.62 7.25 -10.64
CA VAL A 230 -6.06 7.75 -9.37
C VAL A 230 -7.14 7.90 -8.30
N GLY A 231 -8.33 8.37 -8.69
CA GLY A 231 -9.53 8.42 -7.84
C GLY A 231 -9.92 7.04 -7.32
N ALA A 232 -10.05 6.05 -8.20
CA ALA A 232 -10.40 4.68 -7.82
C ALA A 232 -9.36 4.05 -6.89
N CYS A 233 -8.07 4.13 -7.23
CA CYS A 233 -6.99 3.59 -6.40
C CYS A 233 -6.91 4.27 -5.03
N GLY A 234 -7.02 5.60 -5.00
CA GLY A 234 -7.00 6.37 -3.76
C GLY A 234 -8.22 6.13 -2.88
N LEU A 235 -9.39 5.87 -3.48
CA LEU A 235 -10.60 5.49 -2.75
C LEU A 235 -10.45 4.09 -2.16
N ALA A 236 -10.04 3.10 -2.98
CA ALA A 236 -9.83 1.73 -2.55
C ALA A 236 -8.85 1.64 -1.37
N SER A 237 -7.68 2.27 -1.49
CA SER A 237 -6.66 2.27 -0.42
C SER A 237 -7.15 2.97 0.86
N SER A 238 -8.06 3.93 0.74
CA SER A 238 -8.67 4.63 1.88
C SER A 238 -9.69 3.76 2.59
N VAL A 239 -10.54 3.05 1.85
CA VAL A 239 -11.49 2.08 2.41
C VAL A 239 -10.74 0.98 3.16
N LEU A 240 -9.68 0.42 2.58
CA LEU A 240 -8.82 -0.55 3.26
C LEU A 240 -8.16 0.04 4.53
N SER A 241 -7.74 1.30 4.48
CA SER A 241 -7.19 1.99 5.66
C SER A 241 -8.23 2.18 6.77
N ILE A 242 -9.48 2.48 6.42
CA ILE A 242 -10.57 2.61 7.40
C ILE A 242 -10.88 1.23 8.00
N LEU A 243 -10.97 0.18 7.17
CA LEU A 243 -11.25 -1.18 7.60
C LEU A 243 -10.20 -1.68 8.61
N THR A 244 -8.91 -1.43 8.34
CA THR A 244 -7.81 -1.81 9.25
C THR A 244 -7.80 -1.02 10.56
N MET A 245 -8.40 0.17 10.61
CA MET A 245 -8.58 0.94 11.86
C MET A 245 -9.77 0.45 12.69
N VAL A 246 -10.86 0.06 12.02
CA VAL A 246 -12.05 -0.52 12.68
C VAL A 246 -11.75 -1.94 13.21
N HIS A 247 -10.88 -2.68 12.51
CA HIS A 247 -10.48 -4.04 12.86
C HIS A 247 -8.96 -4.11 13.11
N PRO A 248 -8.48 -3.85 14.34
CA PRO A 248 -7.05 -3.76 14.63
C PRO A 248 -6.28 -5.07 14.40
N TRP A 249 -6.95 -6.22 14.39
CA TRP A 249 -6.33 -7.52 14.06
C TRP A 249 -5.90 -7.64 12.60
N LEU A 250 -6.41 -6.76 11.72
CA LEU A 250 -5.99 -6.67 10.33
C LEU A 250 -4.78 -5.76 10.10
N LYS A 251 -4.28 -5.08 11.16
CA LYS A 251 -3.14 -4.19 11.04
C LYS A 251 -1.84 -4.98 11.09
N LEU A 252 -1.05 -4.89 10.02
CA LEU A 252 0.26 -5.50 9.98
C LEU A 252 1.17 -4.83 11.02
N LYS A 253 1.82 -5.66 11.83
CA LYS A 253 2.81 -5.23 12.82
C LYS A 253 4.16 -5.77 12.36
N PRO A 254 5.18 -4.90 12.27
CA PRO A 254 6.53 -5.34 11.98
C PRO A 254 7.16 -6.07 13.18
#